data_AF-A0A9P4K197-F1
#
_entry.id   AF-A0A9P4K197-F1
#
_cell.length_a   1.000
_cell.length_b   1.000
_cell.length_c   1.000
_cell.angle_alpha   90.00
_cell.angle_beta   90.00
_cell.angle_gamma   90.00
#
_symmetry.space_group_name_H-M   'P 1'
#
loop_
_entity.id
_entity.type
_entity.pdbx_description
1 polymer ?
#
loop_
_entity_poly.entity_id
_entity_poly.type
_entity_poly.pdbx_seq_one_letter_code
_entity_poly.pdbx_strand_id
1 'polypeptide(L)'
;MNDKTTWVTWNLPLNTVVTLMADDKPVPIGSTAADLSHCDECIDLIGTGRTEAVDLREVGMNDKVSSFFWRTVDLKMGAIEVFEHEAFKGNRNIIFLSEWQPATLYNFNHWWLNDKISSLRWQSLLDRQTAVLFDNGDGSGDNLIILKGMEYNRNDKLTSFTWEPLTPVKEVVAPFQITASNPAGSNGLEEVYHGVNNTSLPQPVTVTLNKTEAQQVTTSTTDTFATGISTTITYQSATGIKDVSFTSVTAAVTVSFSYTRTQNITRSDTKTLALTITQTMNAPPMTKFTAKLLVSMGRIPPTEYHTTAERWYNIPVTGSVMDPSNDNLFKRVEPVTVTIEGSLASSTHLVIETTPL
;
A
#
# COMPACT_ATOMS: atom_id res chain seq x y z
N MET A 1 30.18 44.79 3.70
CA MET A 1 30.55 43.99 4.88
C MET A 1 30.14 42.59 4.49
N ASN A 2 31.05 41.84 3.87
CA ASN A 2 30.70 40.59 3.21
C ASN A 2 30.54 39.51 4.26
N ASP A 3 29.41 38.82 4.24
CA ASP A 3 29.22 37.64 5.06
C ASP A 3 30.22 36.59 4.55
N LYS A 4 30.86 35.86 5.47
CA LYS A 4 31.86 34.85 5.13
C LYS A 4 31.35 33.44 5.42
N THR A 5 30.02 33.28 5.48
CA THR A 5 29.42 31.99 5.80
C THR A 5 29.82 30.98 4.73
N THR A 6 30.72 30.08 5.13
CA THR A 6 31.31 29.01 4.32
C THR A 6 30.75 27.66 4.72
N TRP A 7 30.20 27.54 5.93
CA TRP A 7 29.67 26.29 6.44
C TRP A 7 28.32 26.53 7.11
N VAL A 8 27.41 25.59 6.89
CA VAL A 8 26.16 25.49 7.66
C VAL A 8 26.13 24.12 8.32
N THR A 9 25.79 24.10 9.61
CA THR A 9 25.54 22.87 10.37
C THR A 9 24.09 22.88 10.84
N TRP A 10 23.39 21.75 10.75
CA TRP A 10 21.99 21.64 11.17
C TRP A 10 21.72 20.30 11.86
N ASN A 11 20.69 20.28 12.69
CA ASN A 11 20.14 19.06 13.27
C ASN A 11 18.61 19.19 13.22
N LEU A 12 18.01 18.57 12.21
CA LEU A 12 16.59 18.64 11.94
C LEU A 12 15.93 17.28 12.21
N PRO A 13 14.65 17.25 12.65
CA PRO A 13 13.88 16.01 12.75
C PRO A 13 13.81 15.27 11.43
N LEU A 14 13.58 13.95 11.48
CA LEU A 14 13.31 13.16 10.28
C LEU A 14 12.12 13.76 9.51
N ASN A 15 12.22 13.76 8.17
CA ASN A 15 11.21 14.31 7.24
C ASN A 15 11.01 15.83 7.28
N THR A 16 11.87 16.56 7.99
CA THR A 16 11.92 18.02 7.91
C THR A 16 13.02 18.45 6.95
N VAL A 17 12.68 19.37 6.05
CA VAL A 17 13.65 19.99 5.14
C VAL A 17 13.61 21.50 5.33
N VAL A 18 14.79 22.12 5.37
CA VAL A 18 14.94 23.57 5.27
C VAL A 18 15.65 23.87 3.97
N THR A 19 15.06 24.71 3.12
CA THR A 19 15.71 25.18 1.90
C THR A 19 16.29 26.56 2.16
N LEU A 20 17.60 26.72 1.97
CA LEU A 20 18.26 28.04 1.95
C LEU A 20 18.26 28.56 0.51
N MET A 21 18.00 29.86 0.33
CA MET A 21 17.92 30.50 -0.98
C MET A 21 18.84 31.71 -1.06
N ALA A 22 19.36 31.97 -2.26
CA ALA A 22 20.19 33.12 -2.56
C ALA A 22 19.37 34.40 -2.81
N ASP A 23 18.12 34.27 -3.25
CA ASP A 23 17.17 35.38 -3.34
C ASP A 23 15.92 35.15 -2.47
N ASP A 24 15.34 36.24 -1.96
CA ASP A 24 14.09 36.18 -1.22
C ASP A 24 12.91 36.13 -2.19
N LYS A 25 12.22 34.99 -2.18
CA LYS A 25 11.01 34.77 -2.97
C LYS A 25 9.82 34.51 -2.04
N PRO A 26 8.82 35.39 -1.99
CA PRO A 26 7.55 35.04 -1.39
C PRO A 26 6.86 33.96 -2.23
N VAL A 27 6.49 32.84 -1.62
CA VAL A 27 5.73 31.77 -2.28
C VAL A 27 4.33 32.30 -2.66
N PRO A 28 3.97 32.40 -3.96
CA PRO A 28 2.66 32.89 -4.36
C PRO A 28 1.51 32.06 -3.77
N ILE A 29 0.38 32.71 -3.48
CA ILE A 29 -0.82 32.04 -2.98
C ILE A 29 -1.27 30.98 -4.01
N GLY A 30 -1.41 29.73 -3.56
CA GLY A 30 -1.82 28.60 -4.41
C GLY A 30 -0.68 27.91 -5.16
N SER A 31 0.57 28.36 -5.00
CA SER A 31 1.76 27.69 -5.52
C SER A 31 2.39 26.76 -4.48
N THR A 32 3.18 25.79 -4.94
CA THR A 32 3.97 24.93 -4.07
C THR A 32 5.27 25.64 -3.67
N ALA A 33 5.66 25.54 -2.40
CA ALA A 33 6.97 26.01 -1.95
C ALA A 33 8.14 25.23 -2.61
N ALA A 34 7.84 24.09 -3.24
CA ALA A 34 8.81 23.33 -4.03
C ALA A 34 9.20 24.01 -5.35
N ASP A 35 8.48 25.03 -5.81
CA ASP A 35 8.85 25.78 -7.00
C ASP A 35 9.95 26.81 -6.69
N LEU A 36 11.17 26.47 -7.08
CA LEU A 36 12.39 27.25 -6.85
C LEU A 36 12.67 28.28 -7.96
N SER A 37 11.68 28.57 -8.81
CA SER A 37 11.78 29.63 -9.82
C SER A 37 12.10 30.98 -9.16
N HIS A 38 13.10 31.72 -9.67
CA HIS A 38 13.54 33.01 -9.13
C HIS A 38 14.11 32.99 -7.70
N CYS A 39 14.48 31.81 -7.16
CA CYS A 39 15.17 31.71 -5.86
C CYS A 39 16.70 31.85 -5.97
N ASP A 40 17.20 32.03 -7.20
CA ASP A 40 18.61 31.91 -7.56
C ASP A 40 19.19 30.55 -7.08
N GLU A 41 20.44 30.48 -6.63
CA GLU A 41 20.96 29.25 -6.04
C GLU A 41 20.26 28.87 -4.73
N CYS A 42 20.10 27.57 -4.50
CA CYS A 42 19.47 27.08 -3.28
C CYS A 42 20.09 25.76 -2.84
N ILE A 43 19.90 25.44 -1.55
CA ILE A 43 20.32 24.16 -1.00
C ILE A 43 19.30 23.63 0.00
N ASP A 44 18.95 22.36 -0.16
CA ASP A 44 18.11 21.62 0.77
C ASP A 44 18.94 21.01 1.91
N LEU A 45 18.59 21.40 3.14
CA LEU A 45 19.09 20.83 4.39
C LEU A 45 18.09 19.78 4.90
N ILE A 46 18.44 18.50 4.79
CA ILE A 46 17.55 17.39 5.13
C ILE A 46 17.78 16.95 6.58
N GLY A 47 16.70 16.77 7.33
CA GLY A 47 16.73 16.19 8.66
C GLY A 47 16.92 14.68 8.65
N THR A 48 18.07 14.26 9.16
CA THR A 48 18.47 12.85 9.32
C THR A 48 18.37 12.38 10.77
N GLY A 49 17.91 13.24 11.69
CA GLY A 49 17.89 12.97 13.14
C GLY A 49 19.26 13.05 13.82
N ARG A 50 20.29 13.52 13.10
CA ARG A 50 21.65 13.78 13.59
C ARG A 50 22.15 15.12 13.06
N THR A 51 23.26 15.60 13.60
CA THR A 51 23.93 16.81 13.10
C THR A 51 24.61 16.53 11.77
N GLU A 52 24.28 17.34 10.76
CA GLU A 52 24.86 17.31 9.42
C GLU A 52 25.54 18.66 9.14
N ALA A 53 26.40 18.70 8.12
CA ALA A 53 27.11 19.91 7.71
C ALA A 53 27.30 19.97 6.19
N VAL A 54 27.36 21.18 5.65
CA VAL A 54 27.68 21.42 4.23
C VAL A 54 28.62 22.61 4.09
N ASP A 55 29.57 22.48 3.18
CA ASP A 55 30.42 23.57 2.73
C ASP A 55 29.69 24.35 1.63
N LEU A 56 29.28 25.58 1.92
CA LEU A 56 28.57 26.44 0.98
C LEU A 56 29.42 26.81 -0.24
N ARG A 57 30.75 26.70 -0.17
CA ARG A 57 31.63 26.97 -1.32
C ARG A 57 31.50 25.90 -2.40
N GLU A 58 31.30 24.65 -1.99
CA GLU A 58 31.18 23.50 -2.91
C GLU A 58 29.86 23.50 -3.68
N VAL A 59 28.84 24.21 -3.17
CA VAL A 59 27.50 24.29 -3.75
C VAL A 59 27.14 25.69 -4.27
N GLY A 60 28.13 26.59 -4.36
CA GLY A 60 27.93 27.94 -4.92
C GLY A 60 27.12 28.91 -4.05
N MET A 61 26.86 28.58 -2.78
CA MET A 61 26.02 29.35 -1.84
C MET A 61 26.83 30.25 -0.87
N ASN A 62 28.15 30.31 -1.00
CA ASN A 62 29.00 31.12 -0.13
C ASN A 62 28.70 32.62 -0.28
N ASP A 63 28.40 33.30 0.84
CA ASP A 63 27.99 34.73 0.87
C ASP A 63 26.74 35.06 0.05
N LYS A 64 25.86 34.08 -0.17
CA LYS A 64 24.62 34.28 -0.93
C LYS A 64 23.33 34.03 -0.15
N VAL A 65 23.37 33.28 0.94
CA VAL A 65 22.17 32.93 1.73
C VAL A 65 21.46 34.21 2.20
N SER A 66 20.26 34.45 1.67
CA SER A 66 19.46 35.65 1.97
C SER A 66 18.15 35.30 2.67
N SER A 67 17.61 34.11 2.42
CA SER A 67 16.33 33.67 2.97
C SER A 67 16.27 32.14 3.12
N PHE A 68 15.25 31.66 3.80
CA PHE A 68 14.98 30.23 3.96
C PHE A 68 13.51 29.96 4.18
N PHE A 69 13.09 28.71 3.93
CA PHE A 69 11.75 28.24 4.29
C PHE A 69 11.76 26.78 4.71
N TRP A 70 10.72 26.40 5.45
CA TRP A 70 10.51 25.03 5.93
C TRP A 70 9.63 24.26 4.95
N ARG A 71 9.98 22.99 4.73
CA ARG A 71 9.22 22.04 3.92
C ARG A 71 8.91 20.81 4.76
N THR A 72 7.66 20.36 4.65
CA THR A 72 7.22 19.06 5.18
C THR A 72 7.17 18.09 4.01
N VAL A 73 8.11 17.16 3.99
CA VAL A 73 8.32 16.28 2.84
C VAL A 73 8.14 14.82 3.28
N ASP A 74 7.45 14.02 2.47
CA ASP A 74 7.47 12.57 2.67
C ASP A 74 8.71 11.97 1.97
N LEU A 75 9.82 11.89 2.71
CA LEU A 75 11.06 11.32 2.20
C LEU A 75 10.92 9.85 1.77
N LYS A 76 9.87 9.15 2.22
CA LYS A 76 9.59 7.78 1.78
C LYS A 76 9.11 7.73 0.35
N MET A 77 8.52 8.79 -0.20
CA MET A 77 8.10 8.82 -1.61
C MET A 77 9.27 8.92 -2.59
N GLY A 78 10.48 9.17 -2.10
CA GLY A 78 11.68 9.28 -2.91
C GLY A 78 11.94 10.69 -3.44
N ALA A 79 13.16 10.90 -3.90
CA ALA A 79 13.64 12.17 -4.40
C ALA A 79 14.68 11.98 -5.52
N ILE A 80 14.82 13.02 -6.34
CA ILE A 80 15.82 13.11 -7.41
C ILE A 80 16.71 14.30 -7.07
N GLU A 81 18.00 14.05 -6.89
CA GLU A 81 18.99 15.11 -6.72
C GLU A 81 19.56 15.47 -8.08
N VAL A 82 19.50 16.75 -8.43
CA VAL A 82 20.01 17.33 -9.67
C VAL A 82 21.15 18.28 -9.38
N PHE A 83 22.20 18.23 -10.19
CA PHE A 83 23.45 18.97 -9.99
C PHE A 83 23.83 19.75 -11.22
N GLU A 84 24.37 20.96 -10.99
CA GLU A 84 24.85 21.85 -12.06
C GLU A 84 26.08 21.30 -12.78
N HIS A 85 26.92 20.51 -12.12
CA HIS A 85 28.14 19.98 -12.72
C HIS A 85 28.16 18.45 -12.75
N GLU A 86 29.03 17.90 -13.59
CA GLU A 86 29.34 16.47 -13.61
C GLU A 86 29.84 15.98 -12.24
N ALA A 87 29.74 14.66 -12.02
CA ALA A 87 30.22 14.00 -10.80
C ALA A 87 29.60 14.55 -9.50
N PHE A 88 28.34 14.99 -9.55
CA PHE A 88 27.54 15.44 -8.40
C PHE A 88 28.14 16.65 -7.68
N LYS A 89 28.61 17.64 -8.44
CA LYS A 89 29.24 18.87 -7.95
C LYS A 89 28.44 20.12 -8.31
N GLY A 90 28.84 21.24 -7.72
CA GLY A 90 28.22 22.54 -7.97
C GLY A 90 26.90 22.68 -7.24
N ASN A 91 26.07 23.61 -7.73
CA ASN A 91 24.76 23.83 -7.15
C ASN A 91 23.89 22.57 -7.26
N ARG A 92 23.06 22.32 -6.24
CA ARG A 92 22.23 21.11 -6.11
C ARG A 92 20.84 21.44 -5.62
N ASN A 93 19.85 21.02 -6.39
CA ASN A 93 18.44 21.03 -5.97
C ASN A 93 17.92 19.60 -5.79
N ILE A 94 16.94 19.44 -4.90
CA ILE A 94 16.29 18.15 -4.68
C ILE A 94 14.81 18.24 -5.04
N ILE A 95 14.41 17.38 -5.97
CA ILE A 95 13.02 17.20 -6.38
C ILE A 95 12.44 16.10 -5.48
N PHE A 96 11.72 16.50 -4.43
CA PHE A 96 11.01 15.53 -3.58
C PHE A 96 9.66 15.18 -4.21
N LEU A 97 9.45 13.91 -4.56
CA LEU A 97 8.26 13.50 -5.32
C LEU A 97 6.95 13.76 -4.58
N SER A 98 6.97 13.82 -3.24
CA SER A 98 5.78 14.11 -2.42
C SER A 98 5.17 15.49 -2.65
N GLU A 99 5.93 16.44 -3.20
CA GLU A 99 5.49 17.82 -3.40
C GLU A 99 4.94 18.09 -4.81
N TRP A 100 5.08 17.11 -5.70
CA TRP A 100 4.72 17.23 -7.11
C TRP A 100 3.61 16.23 -7.46
N GLN A 101 2.60 16.67 -8.20
CA GLN A 101 1.53 15.78 -8.64
C GLN A 101 2.07 14.80 -9.68
N PRO A 102 1.80 13.48 -9.56
CA PRO A 102 2.21 12.52 -10.57
C PRO A 102 1.49 12.75 -11.90
N ALA A 103 2.11 12.33 -13.01
CA ALA A 103 1.64 12.50 -14.39
C ALA A 103 1.45 13.97 -14.82
N THR A 104 2.00 14.91 -14.06
CA THR A 104 2.05 16.32 -14.42
C THR A 104 3.47 16.65 -14.90
N LEU A 105 3.57 17.39 -16.01
CA LEU A 105 4.84 17.93 -16.47
C LEU A 105 5.16 19.22 -15.71
N TYR A 106 6.37 19.31 -15.16
CA TYR A 106 6.89 20.47 -14.48
C TYR A 106 8.16 20.94 -15.16
N ASN A 107 8.23 22.22 -15.52
CA ASN A 107 9.44 22.82 -16.05
C ASN A 107 10.26 23.49 -14.95
N PHE A 108 11.56 23.59 -15.20
CA PHE A 108 12.52 24.32 -14.39
C PHE A 108 12.65 25.78 -14.86
N ASN A 109 11.70 26.33 -15.61
CA ASN A 109 11.84 27.70 -16.11
C ASN A 109 12.06 28.65 -14.94
N HIS A 110 13.07 29.52 -15.10
CA HIS A 110 13.52 30.46 -14.08
C HIS A 110 14.12 29.85 -12.81
N TRP A 111 14.28 28.53 -12.74
CA TRP A 111 15.17 27.91 -11.75
C TRP A 111 16.62 28.19 -12.17
N TRP A 112 17.52 28.34 -11.20
CA TRP A 112 18.95 28.52 -11.50
C TRP A 112 19.53 27.38 -12.35
N LEU A 113 19.02 26.16 -12.16
CA LEU A 113 19.46 24.94 -12.82
C LEU A 113 18.87 24.74 -14.23
N ASN A 114 17.99 25.62 -14.71
CA ASN A 114 17.40 25.47 -16.04
C ASN A 114 18.49 25.45 -17.11
N ASP A 115 18.54 24.39 -17.93
CA ASP A 115 19.57 24.17 -18.94
C ASP A 115 21.00 24.17 -18.36
N LYS A 116 21.17 23.85 -17.08
CA LYS A 116 22.49 23.69 -16.43
C LYS A 116 22.65 22.38 -15.69
N ILE A 117 21.64 21.50 -15.68
CA ILE A 117 21.75 20.22 -14.99
C ILE A 117 22.69 19.32 -15.79
N SER A 118 23.84 19.04 -15.21
CA SER A 118 24.87 18.19 -15.80
C SER A 118 24.94 16.79 -15.19
N SER A 119 24.53 16.61 -13.92
CA SER A 119 24.44 15.26 -13.35
C SER A 119 23.25 15.08 -12.40
N LEU A 120 22.83 13.84 -12.22
CA LEU A 120 21.71 13.50 -11.33
C LEU A 120 21.89 12.14 -10.65
N ARG A 121 21.37 12.02 -9.42
CA ARG A 121 21.33 10.77 -8.66
C ARG A 121 19.98 10.60 -7.95
N TRP A 122 19.56 9.34 -7.80
CA TRP A 122 18.24 9.02 -7.26
C TRP A 122 18.29 7.72 -6.46
N GLN A 123 18.89 7.78 -5.28
CA GLN A 123 19.03 6.60 -4.41
C GLN A 123 17.74 6.27 -3.65
N SER A 124 16.86 7.26 -3.48
CA SER A 124 15.63 7.15 -2.68
C SER A 124 14.37 6.91 -3.50
N LEU A 125 14.43 6.90 -4.84
CA LEU A 125 13.25 6.54 -5.64
C LEU A 125 12.75 5.16 -5.25
N LEU A 126 11.46 5.10 -4.93
CA LEU A 126 10.85 3.85 -4.55
C LEU A 126 10.83 2.92 -5.76
N ASP A 127 10.82 1.64 -5.42
CA ASP A 127 10.49 0.64 -6.40
C ASP A 127 9.05 0.90 -6.91
N ARG A 128 8.81 0.80 -8.22
CA ARG A 128 7.53 1.18 -8.89
C ARG A 128 7.27 2.67 -9.02
N GLN A 129 8.31 3.46 -9.25
CA GLN A 129 8.18 4.83 -9.73
C GLN A 129 9.06 5.00 -10.97
N THR A 130 8.59 5.82 -11.91
CA THR A 130 9.40 6.34 -13.00
C THR A 130 9.42 7.84 -12.90
N ALA A 131 10.58 8.42 -13.18
CA ALA A 131 10.66 9.83 -13.54
C ALA A 131 11.21 9.94 -14.95
N VAL A 132 10.75 10.95 -15.67
CA VAL A 132 11.27 11.27 -17.00
C VAL A 132 11.70 12.72 -16.97
N LEU A 133 12.95 12.98 -17.35
CA LEU A 133 13.46 14.34 -17.52
C LEU A 133 13.60 14.62 -19.00
N PHE A 134 13.29 15.85 -19.41
CA PHE A 134 13.25 16.24 -20.82
C PHE A 134 14.15 17.45 -21.07
N ASP A 135 14.60 17.54 -22.31
CA ASP A 135 15.41 18.65 -22.80
C ASP A 135 14.63 19.95 -23.04
N ASN A 136 13.30 19.86 -23.17
CA ASN A 136 12.47 21.02 -23.41
C ASN A 136 11.45 21.19 -22.28
N GLY A 137 11.06 22.45 -22.02
CA GLY A 137 10.08 22.80 -20.98
C GLY A 137 8.66 22.27 -21.22
N ASP A 138 8.34 21.83 -22.45
CA ASP A 138 7.05 21.27 -22.86
C ASP A 138 7.02 19.73 -22.88
N GLY A 139 8.11 19.08 -22.45
CA GLY A 139 8.22 17.62 -22.41
C GLY A 139 8.55 16.99 -23.77
N SER A 140 8.89 17.79 -24.77
CA SER A 140 9.41 17.32 -26.06
C SER A 140 10.94 17.18 -26.03
N GLY A 141 11.52 16.71 -27.15
CA GLY A 141 12.96 16.54 -27.31
C GLY A 141 13.47 15.19 -26.80
N ASP A 142 14.78 15.12 -26.56
CA ASP A 142 15.33 13.92 -25.93
C ASP A 142 14.86 13.82 -24.48
N ASN A 143 14.76 12.58 -24.00
CA ASN A 143 14.39 12.32 -22.63
C ASN A 143 15.32 11.31 -21.96
N LEU A 144 15.33 11.37 -20.63
CA LEU A 144 15.96 10.40 -19.76
C LEU A 144 14.88 9.75 -18.92
N ILE A 145 14.67 8.45 -19.13
CA ILE A 145 13.81 7.64 -18.26
C ILE A 145 14.65 7.17 -17.08
N ILE A 146 14.29 7.64 -15.90
CA ILE A 146 14.89 7.28 -14.64
C ILE A 146 14.20 6.02 -14.10
N LEU A 147 14.99 4.94 -14.06
CA LEU A 147 14.70 3.72 -13.32
C LEU A 147 15.77 3.56 -12.24
N LYS A 148 15.41 3.04 -11.06
CA LYS A 148 16.25 2.99 -9.85
C LYS A 148 17.71 2.62 -10.10
N GLY A 149 18.65 3.39 -9.54
CA GLY A 149 20.05 2.98 -9.35
C GLY A 149 21.03 3.30 -10.48
N MET A 150 20.77 4.33 -11.30
CA MET A 150 21.77 4.82 -12.25
C MET A 150 22.23 6.23 -11.91
N GLU A 151 23.35 6.61 -12.51
CA GLU A 151 23.95 7.93 -12.50
C GLU A 151 24.02 8.39 -13.95
N TYR A 152 23.71 9.65 -14.22
CA TYR A 152 23.66 10.15 -15.59
C TYR A 152 24.34 11.51 -15.70
N ASN A 153 25.22 11.65 -16.69
CA ASN A 153 25.86 12.92 -17.05
C ASN A 153 25.29 13.40 -18.39
N ARG A 154 24.79 14.63 -18.43
CA ARG A 154 24.37 15.33 -19.66
C ARG A 154 25.07 16.69 -19.70
N ASN A 155 25.22 17.27 -20.88
CA ASN A 155 25.89 18.56 -21.04
C ASN A 155 24.86 19.70 -21.05
N ASP A 156 24.31 20.04 -19.88
CA ASP A 156 23.51 21.26 -19.68
C ASP A 156 22.23 21.32 -20.54
N LYS A 157 21.32 20.36 -20.37
CA LYS A 157 20.12 20.27 -21.24
C LYS A 157 18.79 20.04 -20.56
N LEU A 158 18.74 19.68 -19.27
CA LEU A 158 17.45 19.28 -18.68
C LEU A 158 16.65 20.50 -18.22
N THR A 159 15.39 20.57 -18.68
CA THR A 159 14.52 21.76 -18.56
C THR A 159 13.16 21.40 -17.96
N SER A 160 12.76 20.13 -17.97
CA SER A 160 11.53 19.69 -17.31
C SER A 160 11.60 18.25 -16.82
N PHE A 161 10.63 17.89 -15.98
CA PHE A 161 10.44 16.53 -15.51
C PHE A 161 8.97 16.19 -15.34
N THR A 162 8.68 14.89 -15.38
CA THR A 162 7.44 14.31 -14.86
C THR A 162 7.79 13.07 -14.06
N TRP A 163 6.90 12.65 -13.18
CA TRP A 163 7.03 11.38 -12.48
C TRP A 163 5.69 10.69 -12.37
N GLU A 164 5.70 9.36 -12.37
CA GLU A 164 4.51 8.54 -12.26
C GLU A 164 4.76 7.32 -11.37
N PRO A 165 3.79 6.95 -10.52
CA PRO A 165 3.80 5.62 -9.93
C PRO A 165 3.54 4.59 -11.03
N LEU A 166 4.32 3.53 -11.05
CA LEU A 166 4.14 2.41 -11.97
C LEU A 166 3.01 1.52 -11.47
N THR A 167 1.90 1.56 -12.19
CA THR A 167 0.77 0.67 -11.96
C THR A 167 0.98 -0.62 -12.77
N PRO A 168 0.89 -1.80 -12.16
CA PRO A 168 0.94 -3.05 -12.92
C PRO A 168 -0.25 -3.12 -13.88
N VAL A 169 0.01 -3.52 -15.13
CA VAL A 169 -1.02 -3.76 -16.15
C VAL A 169 -1.85 -4.99 -15.79
N LYS A 170 -1.21 -5.95 -15.11
CA LYS A 170 -1.81 -7.18 -14.61
C LYS A 170 -1.18 -7.52 -13.26
N GLU A 171 -2.00 -8.05 -12.35
CA GLU A 171 -1.57 -8.53 -11.04
C GLU A 171 -2.22 -9.87 -10.74
N VAL A 172 -1.45 -10.78 -10.17
CA VAL A 172 -1.93 -12.04 -9.58
C VAL A 172 -1.27 -12.22 -8.21
N VAL A 173 -2.06 -12.11 -7.15
CA VAL A 173 -1.58 -12.38 -5.78
C VAL A 173 -1.80 -13.86 -5.47
N ALA A 174 -0.74 -14.54 -5.01
CA ALA A 174 -0.83 -15.93 -4.61
C ALA A 174 -1.78 -16.07 -3.41
N PRO A 175 -2.71 -17.05 -3.44
CA PRO A 175 -3.63 -17.27 -2.34
C PRO A 175 -2.89 -17.79 -1.11
N PHE A 176 -3.41 -17.49 0.08
CA PHE A 176 -2.88 -17.99 1.35
C PHE A 176 -4.02 -18.51 2.24
N GLN A 177 -3.67 -19.24 3.29
CA GLN A 177 -4.64 -19.85 4.21
C GLN A 177 -4.73 -19.06 5.51
N ILE A 178 -5.95 -18.84 5.98
CA ILE A 178 -6.23 -18.31 7.32
C ILE A 178 -6.91 -19.39 8.15
N THR A 179 -6.69 -19.33 9.46
CA THR A 179 -7.32 -20.26 10.41
C THR A 179 -8.06 -19.47 11.48
N ALA A 180 -9.38 -19.69 11.58
CA ALA A 180 -10.18 -19.17 12.68
C ALA A 180 -10.17 -20.21 13.81
N SER A 181 -9.76 -19.80 15.02
CA SER A 181 -9.73 -20.68 16.18
C SER A 181 -10.79 -20.27 17.19
N ASN A 182 -11.33 -21.24 17.92
CA ASN A 182 -12.40 -20.99 18.88
C ASN A 182 -11.82 -20.87 20.30
N PRO A 183 -11.66 -19.66 20.88
CA PRO A 183 -11.31 -19.56 22.28
C PRO A 183 -12.45 -20.12 23.14
N ALA A 184 -12.12 -20.79 24.24
CA ALA A 184 -13.13 -21.35 25.16
C ALA A 184 -14.10 -20.25 25.62
N GLY A 185 -15.42 -20.50 25.49
CA GLY A 185 -16.47 -19.55 25.89
C GLY A 185 -16.89 -18.53 24.83
N SER A 186 -16.55 -18.74 23.55
CA SER A 186 -17.05 -17.89 22.46
C SER A 186 -18.57 -17.99 22.29
N ASN A 187 -19.21 -16.85 22.05
CA ASN A 187 -20.64 -16.79 21.73
C ASN A 187 -20.88 -17.48 20.38
N GLY A 188 -21.84 -18.40 20.35
CA GLY A 188 -22.31 -19.05 19.13
C GLY A 188 -23.62 -18.44 18.63
N LEU A 189 -23.96 -18.76 17.38
CA LEU A 189 -25.30 -18.56 16.84
C LEU A 189 -26.14 -19.81 17.13
N GLU A 190 -27.42 -19.63 17.38
CA GLU A 190 -28.35 -20.73 17.67
C GLU A 190 -29.58 -20.64 16.77
N GLU A 191 -30.08 -21.80 16.33
CA GLU A 191 -31.40 -21.97 15.76
C GLU A 191 -32.13 -23.10 16.48
N VAL A 192 -33.41 -22.90 16.81
CA VAL A 192 -34.22 -23.85 17.58
C VAL A 192 -35.45 -24.26 16.79
N TYR A 193 -35.68 -25.55 16.66
CA TYR A 193 -36.86 -26.12 16.04
C TYR A 193 -37.62 -27.00 17.04
N HIS A 194 -38.93 -26.75 17.17
CA HIS A 194 -39.81 -27.54 18.02
C HIS A 194 -40.74 -28.39 17.16
N GLY A 195 -40.97 -29.63 17.59
CA GLY A 195 -41.88 -30.53 16.89
C GLY A 195 -42.39 -31.67 17.75
N VAL A 196 -43.23 -32.49 17.13
CA VAL A 196 -43.81 -33.69 17.76
C VAL A 196 -43.69 -34.84 16.77
N ASN A 197 -43.07 -35.94 17.19
CA ASN A 197 -43.12 -37.20 16.49
C ASN A 197 -44.18 -38.08 17.19
N ASN A 198 -45.40 -38.07 16.64
CA ASN A 198 -46.51 -38.90 17.11
C ASN A 198 -46.60 -40.25 16.38
N THR A 199 -45.57 -40.61 15.62
CA THR A 199 -45.50 -41.88 14.91
C THR A 199 -44.79 -42.93 15.75
N SER A 200 -44.92 -44.20 15.35
CA SER A 200 -44.20 -45.32 15.94
C SER A 200 -42.76 -45.48 15.42
N LEU A 201 -42.31 -44.61 14.50
CA LEU A 201 -41.00 -44.68 13.85
C LEU A 201 -40.19 -43.39 14.09
N PRO A 202 -38.85 -43.44 14.07
CA PRO A 202 -38.05 -42.23 14.10
C PRO A 202 -38.35 -41.33 12.90
N GLN A 203 -38.46 -40.02 13.13
CA GLN A 203 -38.77 -39.03 12.10
C GLN A 203 -37.56 -38.13 11.83
N PRO A 204 -37.10 -37.97 10.58
CA PRO A 204 -36.01 -37.04 10.27
C PRO A 204 -36.47 -35.59 10.45
N VAL A 205 -35.68 -34.82 11.20
CA VAL A 205 -35.89 -33.41 11.51
C VAL A 205 -34.72 -32.64 10.94
N THR A 206 -35.01 -31.58 10.17
CA THR A 206 -33.98 -30.72 9.59
C THR A 206 -34.02 -29.35 10.26
N VAL A 207 -32.88 -28.91 10.78
CA VAL A 207 -32.69 -27.57 11.36
C VAL A 207 -31.76 -26.78 10.45
N THR A 208 -32.15 -25.57 10.07
CA THR A 208 -31.36 -24.69 9.20
C THR A 208 -31.11 -23.35 9.88
N LEU A 209 -29.85 -23.03 10.13
CA LEU A 209 -29.42 -21.69 10.52
C LEU A 209 -29.09 -20.89 9.26
N ASN A 210 -29.78 -19.78 9.04
CA ASN A 210 -29.51 -18.86 7.94
C ASN A 210 -29.32 -17.42 8.46
N LYS A 211 -28.11 -16.90 8.32
CA LYS A 211 -27.75 -15.53 8.73
C LYS A 211 -26.91 -14.88 7.64
N THR A 212 -27.41 -13.78 7.08
CA THR A 212 -26.78 -13.09 5.94
C THR A 212 -25.51 -12.33 6.33
N GLU A 213 -25.34 -11.97 7.61
CA GLU A 213 -24.23 -11.15 8.12
C GLU A 213 -23.54 -11.75 9.35
N ALA A 214 -23.44 -13.08 9.41
CA ALA A 214 -22.89 -13.77 10.58
C ALA A 214 -21.36 -13.74 10.69
N GLN A 215 -20.67 -13.62 9.56
CA GLN A 215 -19.21 -13.74 9.49
C GLN A 215 -18.63 -12.46 8.91
N GLN A 216 -17.53 -11.99 9.49
CA GLN A 216 -16.86 -10.78 9.05
C GLN A 216 -15.37 -11.01 9.03
N VAL A 217 -14.72 -10.70 7.91
CA VAL A 217 -13.26 -10.72 7.80
C VAL A 217 -12.81 -9.38 7.25
N THR A 218 -11.94 -8.72 8.00
CA THR A 218 -11.31 -7.47 7.61
C THR A 218 -9.89 -7.76 7.17
N THR A 219 -9.57 -7.29 5.97
CA THR A 219 -8.24 -7.42 5.36
C THR A 219 -7.66 -6.04 5.15
N SER A 220 -6.41 -5.84 5.55
CA SER A 220 -5.73 -4.57 5.40
C SER A 220 -4.32 -4.76 4.84
N THR A 221 -3.79 -3.71 4.21
CA THR A 221 -2.45 -3.75 3.59
C THR A 221 -1.61 -2.55 3.99
N THR A 222 -0.29 -2.75 4.00
CA THR A 222 0.72 -1.71 4.13
C THR A 222 1.32 -1.28 2.78
N ASP A 223 0.89 -1.87 1.65
CA ASP A 223 1.35 -1.49 0.31
C ASP A 223 0.92 -0.03 0.03
N THR A 224 1.90 0.87 -0.03
CA THR A 224 1.69 2.31 -0.20
C THR A 224 1.18 2.67 -1.59
N PHE A 225 1.42 1.82 -2.60
CA PHE A 225 0.97 2.06 -3.97
C PHE A 225 -0.49 1.66 -4.21
N ALA A 226 -0.98 0.64 -3.50
CA ALA A 226 -2.31 0.09 -3.70
C ALA A 226 -3.42 0.90 -3.04
N THR A 227 -4.18 1.72 -3.76
CA THR A 227 -5.26 2.60 -3.28
C THR A 227 -6.48 1.89 -2.68
N GLY A 228 -6.60 0.58 -2.87
CA GLY A 228 -7.66 -0.24 -2.28
C GLY A 228 -7.27 -1.70 -2.29
N ILE A 229 -8.01 -2.49 -1.52
CA ILE A 229 -7.83 -3.93 -1.39
C ILE A 229 -9.19 -4.59 -1.51
N SER A 230 -9.27 -5.77 -2.13
CA SER A 230 -10.47 -6.58 -2.12
C SER A 230 -10.14 -8.03 -1.86
N THR A 231 -10.99 -8.67 -1.06
CA THR A 231 -10.73 -10.01 -0.55
C THR A 231 -11.81 -10.99 -0.98
N THR A 232 -11.40 -12.19 -1.39
CA THR A 232 -12.29 -13.33 -1.60
C THR A 232 -11.89 -14.47 -0.66
N ILE A 233 -12.88 -15.06 0.01
CA ILE A 233 -12.68 -16.12 1.01
C ILE A 233 -13.41 -17.37 0.53
N THR A 234 -12.68 -18.48 0.42
CA THR A 234 -13.24 -19.78 0.02
C THR A 234 -12.91 -20.82 1.08
N TYR A 235 -13.92 -21.54 1.56
CA TYR A 235 -13.73 -22.63 2.53
C TYR A 235 -13.07 -23.84 1.86
N GLN A 236 -12.07 -24.43 2.52
CA GLN A 236 -11.38 -25.62 2.00
C GLN A 236 -12.01 -26.95 2.46
N SER A 237 -13.05 -26.95 3.30
CA SER A 237 -13.76 -28.18 3.69
C SER A 237 -15.05 -28.40 2.87
N ALA A 238 -15.10 -29.62 2.31
CA ALA A 238 -16.07 -30.13 1.36
C ALA A 238 -17.47 -30.31 1.93
N THR A 239 -18.50 -30.05 1.12
CA THR A 239 -19.90 -30.51 1.32
C THR A 239 -20.48 -30.26 2.72
N GLY A 240 -21.14 -29.11 2.87
CA GLY A 240 -22.11 -28.79 3.92
C GLY A 240 -21.84 -29.40 5.28
N ILE A 241 -21.17 -28.64 6.17
CA ILE A 241 -20.79 -28.97 7.55
C ILE A 241 -21.67 -30.07 8.17
N LYS A 242 -21.33 -31.31 7.87
CA LYS A 242 -22.00 -32.52 8.36
C LYS A 242 -21.05 -33.11 9.37
N ASP A 243 -21.43 -32.93 10.63
CA ASP A 243 -21.03 -33.78 11.74
C ASP A 243 -19.52 -33.88 11.98
N VAL A 244 -18.87 -32.75 12.31
CA VAL A 244 -17.48 -32.77 12.82
C VAL A 244 -17.26 -31.61 13.79
N SER A 245 -16.81 -31.94 15.00
CA SER A 245 -16.25 -31.01 15.98
C SER A 245 -14.92 -30.44 15.46
N PHE A 246 -14.96 -29.38 14.66
CA PHE A 246 -13.76 -28.66 14.28
C PHE A 246 -13.40 -27.62 15.35
N THR A 247 -12.19 -27.70 15.91
CA THR A 247 -11.64 -26.63 16.77
C THR A 247 -11.16 -25.42 15.96
N SER A 248 -11.10 -25.55 14.62
CA SER A 248 -10.70 -24.48 13.71
C SER A 248 -11.20 -24.69 12.28
N VAL A 249 -11.44 -23.60 11.55
CA VAL A 249 -11.76 -23.61 10.11
C VAL A 249 -10.65 -22.92 9.32
N THR A 250 -10.24 -23.58 8.23
CA THR A 250 -9.25 -23.05 7.27
C THR A 250 -9.95 -22.52 6.02
N ALA A 251 -9.59 -21.31 5.61
CA ALA A 251 -10.12 -20.68 4.42
C ALA A 251 -9.00 -20.11 3.54
N ALA A 252 -9.15 -20.28 2.23
CA ALA A 252 -8.27 -19.69 1.23
C ALA A 252 -8.67 -18.24 1.01
N VAL A 253 -7.68 -17.35 1.08
CA VAL A 253 -7.83 -15.90 0.89
C VAL A 253 -7.12 -15.52 -0.41
N THR A 254 -7.88 -14.88 -1.31
CA THR A 254 -7.32 -14.21 -2.49
C THR A 254 -7.51 -12.72 -2.35
N VAL A 255 -6.47 -11.96 -2.66
CA VAL A 255 -6.43 -10.51 -2.52
C VAL A 255 -6.17 -9.89 -3.89
N SER A 256 -6.80 -8.75 -4.17
CA SER A 256 -6.44 -7.90 -5.31
C SER A 256 -6.38 -6.44 -4.89
N PHE A 257 -5.49 -5.69 -5.53
CA PHE A 257 -5.28 -4.28 -5.22
C PHE A 257 -5.88 -3.37 -6.30
N SER A 258 -6.35 -2.19 -5.90
CA SER A 258 -6.63 -1.08 -6.83
C SER A 258 -5.53 -0.03 -6.73
N TYR A 259 -5.32 0.77 -7.78
CA TYR A 259 -4.23 1.76 -7.85
C TYR A 259 -4.70 3.19 -8.20
N THR A 260 -6.02 3.41 -8.35
CA THR A 260 -6.63 4.71 -8.63
C THR A 260 -6.74 5.58 -7.37
N ARG A 261 -5.99 6.69 -7.33
CA ARG A 261 -5.73 7.51 -6.13
C ARG A 261 -6.99 8.09 -5.49
N THR A 262 -7.27 7.70 -4.25
CA THR A 262 -7.96 8.51 -3.23
C THR A 262 -7.03 8.66 -2.03
N GLN A 263 -6.99 9.87 -1.46
CA GLN A 263 -5.98 10.30 -0.49
C GLN A 263 -5.90 9.41 0.77
N ASN A 264 -4.69 9.35 1.35
CA ASN A 264 -4.26 8.69 2.59
C ASN A 264 -5.36 8.27 3.58
N ILE A 265 -5.69 6.98 3.61
CA ILE A 265 -6.38 6.33 4.73
C ILE A 265 -5.84 4.89 4.82
N THR A 266 -5.70 4.37 6.03
CA THR A 266 -5.56 2.93 6.30
C THR A 266 -6.51 2.15 5.40
N ARG A 267 -5.96 1.25 4.57
CA ARG A 267 -6.73 0.60 3.51
C ARG A 267 -7.21 -0.75 4.01
N SER A 268 -8.50 -0.84 4.31
CA SER A 268 -9.14 -2.07 4.73
C SER A 268 -10.37 -2.39 3.88
N ASP A 269 -10.63 -3.68 3.73
CA ASP A 269 -11.84 -4.24 3.13
C ASP A 269 -12.44 -5.21 4.12
N THR A 270 -13.67 -4.94 4.55
CA THR A 270 -14.43 -5.82 5.42
C THR A 270 -15.44 -6.59 4.57
N LYS A 271 -15.23 -7.90 4.47
CA LYS A 271 -16.16 -8.82 3.81
C LYS A 271 -17.08 -9.45 4.84
N THR A 272 -18.36 -9.18 4.66
CA THR A 272 -19.44 -9.86 5.36
C THR A 272 -19.87 -11.07 4.55
N LEU A 273 -19.90 -12.24 5.18
CA LEU A 273 -20.27 -13.50 4.53
C LEU A 273 -21.57 -14.04 5.15
N ALA A 274 -22.45 -14.50 4.27
CA ALA A 274 -23.62 -15.26 4.68
C ALA A 274 -23.21 -16.63 5.24
N LEU A 275 -23.95 -17.08 6.23
CA LEU A 275 -23.81 -18.38 6.87
C LEU A 275 -25.12 -19.13 6.71
N THR A 276 -25.08 -20.24 5.97
CA THR A 276 -26.21 -21.16 5.85
C THR A 276 -25.73 -22.56 6.20
N ILE A 277 -26.27 -23.10 7.28
CA ILE A 277 -25.94 -24.44 7.79
C ILE A 277 -27.23 -25.21 7.98
N THR A 278 -27.29 -26.40 7.40
CA THR A 278 -28.43 -27.30 7.51
C THR A 278 -27.97 -28.64 8.05
N GLN A 279 -28.58 -29.10 9.14
CA GLN A 279 -28.32 -30.42 9.71
C GLN A 279 -29.62 -31.18 9.92
N THR A 280 -29.52 -32.51 9.85
CA THR A 280 -30.66 -33.41 9.98
C THR A 280 -30.39 -34.44 11.07
N MET A 281 -31.35 -34.68 11.95
CA MET A 281 -31.31 -35.68 13.02
C MET A 281 -32.64 -36.39 13.15
N ASN A 282 -32.67 -37.62 13.65
CA ASN A 282 -33.92 -38.36 13.84
C ASN A 282 -34.53 -38.08 15.23
N ALA A 283 -35.77 -37.59 15.25
CA ALA A 283 -36.59 -37.51 16.46
C ALA A 283 -37.17 -38.89 16.82
N PRO A 284 -37.03 -39.36 18.07
CA PRO A 284 -37.58 -40.63 18.51
C PRO A 284 -39.12 -40.72 18.38
N PRO A 285 -39.68 -41.93 18.20
CA PRO A 285 -41.12 -42.17 18.19
C PRO A 285 -41.81 -41.66 19.47
N MET A 286 -43.06 -41.23 19.35
CA MET A 286 -43.92 -40.84 20.48
C MET A 286 -43.30 -39.79 21.43
N THR A 287 -42.64 -38.77 20.87
CA THR A 287 -42.01 -37.69 21.66
C THR A 287 -42.40 -36.29 21.17
N LYS A 288 -42.44 -35.33 22.09
CA LYS A 288 -42.22 -33.91 21.79
C LYS A 288 -40.71 -33.69 21.78
N PHE A 289 -40.20 -32.90 20.84
CA PHE A 289 -38.76 -32.64 20.76
C PHE A 289 -38.45 -31.17 20.50
N THR A 290 -37.26 -30.78 20.96
CA THR A 290 -36.62 -29.50 20.70
C THR A 290 -35.24 -29.78 20.11
N ALA A 291 -35.05 -29.48 18.83
CA ALA A 291 -33.77 -29.60 18.15
C ALA A 291 -33.07 -28.23 18.13
N LYS A 292 -31.85 -28.13 18.65
CA LYS A 292 -31.05 -26.90 18.74
C LYS A 292 -29.78 -27.06 17.91
N LEU A 293 -29.62 -26.24 16.87
CA LEU A 293 -28.39 -26.14 16.09
C LEU A 293 -27.57 -24.97 16.63
N LEU A 294 -26.44 -25.30 17.27
CA LEU A 294 -25.46 -24.35 17.78
C LEU A 294 -24.32 -24.23 16.77
N VAL A 295 -23.91 -23.01 16.45
CA VAL A 295 -22.78 -22.73 15.56
C VAL A 295 -21.79 -21.84 16.30
N SER A 296 -20.60 -22.34 16.57
CA SER A 296 -19.55 -21.55 17.21
C SER A 296 -18.81 -20.68 16.21
N MET A 297 -18.52 -19.44 16.62
CA MET A 297 -17.78 -18.48 15.81
C MET A 297 -16.32 -18.44 16.28
N GLY A 298 -15.40 -18.90 15.44
CA GLY A 298 -13.97 -18.77 15.68
C GLY A 298 -13.50 -17.34 15.42
N ARG A 299 -12.51 -16.89 16.20
CA ARG A 299 -11.88 -15.58 16.04
C ARG A 299 -10.58 -15.70 15.25
N ILE A 300 -10.35 -14.76 14.36
CA ILE A 300 -9.06 -14.50 13.72
C ILE A 300 -8.50 -13.25 14.41
N PRO A 301 -7.52 -13.37 15.32
CA PRO A 301 -6.85 -12.19 15.86
C PRO A 301 -6.10 -11.45 14.74
N PRO A 302 -5.82 -10.14 14.89
CA PRO A 302 -4.99 -9.40 13.95
C PRO A 302 -3.67 -10.15 13.70
N THR A 303 -3.55 -10.74 12.52
CA THR A 303 -2.42 -11.61 12.17
C THR A 303 -1.86 -11.16 10.83
N GLU A 304 -0.54 -11.01 10.77
CA GLU A 304 0.19 -10.68 9.56
C GLU A 304 0.42 -11.93 8.73
N TYR A 305 0.09 -11.85 7.44
CA TYR A 305 0.31 -12.90 6.45
C TYR A 305 1.22 -12.38 5.34
N HIS A 306 2.17 -13.22 4.95
CA HIS A 306 3.08 -12.96 3.84
C HIS A 306 2.69 -13.85 2.66
N THR A 307 2.55 -13.22 1.50
CA THR A 307 2.34 -13.90 0.22
C THR A 307 3.20 -13.23 -0.86
N THR A 308 3.03 -13.64 -2.11
CA THR A 308 3.69 -13.03 -3.26
C THR A 308 2.68 -12.53 -4.26
N ALA A 309 3.01 -11.44 -4.97
CA ALA A 309 2.26 -10.97 -6.13
C ALA A 309 3.15 -11.05 -7.37
N GLU A 310 2.62 -11.67 -8.41
CA GLU A 310 3.14 -11.55 -9.76
C GLU A 310 2.55 -10.31 -10.40
N ARG A 311 3.40 -9.40 -10.87
CA ARG A 311 3.06 -8.07 -11.36
C ARG A 311 3.65 -7.92 -12.76
N TRP A 312 2.87 -7.48 -13.74
CA TRP A 312 3.33 -7.26 -15.12
C TRP A 312 3.28 -5.78 -15.48
N TYR A 313 4.34 -5.30 -16.16
CA TYR A 313 4.50 -3.90 -16.54
C TYR A 313 4.74 -3.77 -18.06
N ASN A 314 4.36 -2.63 -18.62
CA ASN A 314 4.61 -2.28 -20.02
C ASN A 314 6.06 -1.79 -20.26
N ILE A 315 6.84 -1.58 -19.21
CA ILE A 315 8.24 -1.16 -19.25
C ILE A 315 9.09 -2.04 -18.33
N PRO A 316 10.41 -2.16 -18.57
CA PRO A 316 11.30 -2.89 -17.68
C PRO A 316 11.37 -2.20 -16.32
N VAL A 317 11.14 -2.97 -15.26
CA VAL A 317 11.38 -2.55 -13.87
C VAL A 317 12.52 -3.35 -13.26
N THR A 318 13.17 -2.82 -12.23
CA THR A 318 14.29 -3.51 -11.57
C THR A 318 13.86 -4.91 -11.10
N GLY A 319 14.61 -5.94 -11.50
CA GLY A 319 14.31 -7.33 -11.16
C GLY A 319 13.17 -7.98 -11.94
N SER A 320 12.60 -7.29 -12.94
CA SER A 320 11.65 -7.91 -13.85
C SER A 320 12.32 -8.69 -14.97
N VAL A 321 11.60 -9.66 -15.51
CA VAL A 321 11.97 -10.47 -16.67
C VAL A 321 10.84 -10.38 -17.68
N MET A 322 11.18 -10.23 -18.95
CA MET A 322 10.19 -10.25 -20.04
C MET A 322 9.46 -11.60 -20.06
N ASP A 323 8.14 -11.57 -20.16
CA ASP A 323 7.28 -12.75 -20.17
C ASP A 323 6.58 -12.91 -21.53
N PRO A 324 7.09 -13.78 -22.40
CA PRO A 324 6.52 -14.00 -23.73
C PRO A 324 5.08 -14.52 -23.72
N SER A 325 4.61 -15.08 -22.60
CA SER A 325 3.24 -15.61 -22.47
C SER A 325 2.20 -14.54 -22.14
N ASN A 326 2.63 -13.33 -21.80
CA ASN A 326 1.78 -12.20 -21.46
C ASN A 326 2.17 -10.98 -22.30
N ASP A 327 2.09 -11.10 -23.63
CA ASP A 327 2.37 -10.01 -24.59
C ASP A 327 3.76 -9.37 -24.45
N ASN A 328 4.76 -10.14 -24.01
CA ASN A 328 6.11 -9.65 -23.70
C ASN A 328 6.14 -8.56 -22.62
N LEU A 329 5.14 -8.50 -21.74
CA LEU A 329 5.16 -7.64 -20.56
C LEU A 329 6.30 -8.05 -19.61
N PHE A 330 6.81 -7.09 -18.84
CA PHE A 330 7.86 -7.33 -17.86
C PHE A 330 7.27 -7.83 -16.55
N LYS A 331 7.43 -9.12 -16.26
CA LYS A 331 6.96 -9.78 -15.06
C LYS A 331 7.94 -9.60 -13.91
N ARG A 332 7.42 -9.28 -12.72
CA ARG A 332 8.17 -9.29 -11.47
C ARG A 332 7.38 -9.98 -10.37
N VAL A 333 8.07 -10.73 -9.53
CA VAL A 333 7.51 -11.35 -8.33
C VAL A 333 7.89 -10.51 -7.12
N GLU A 334 6.92 -10.14 -6.31
CA GLU A 334 7.12 -9.24 -5.18
C GLU A 334 6.47 -9.77 -3.91
N PRO A 335 7.10 -9.56 -2.74
CA PRO A 335 6.47 -9.89 -1.47
C PRO A 335 5.29 -8.96 -1.20
N VAL A 336 4.22 -9.54 -0.65
CA VAL A 336 3.03 -8.80 -0.21
C VAL A 336 2.75 -9.16 1.24
N THR A 337 2.54 -8.13 2.05
CA THR A 337 2.14 -8.28 3.45
C THR A 337 0.72 -7.75 3.64
N VAL A 338 -0.13 -8.57 4.25
CA VAL A 338 -1.51 -8.19 4.60
C VAL A 338 -1.81 -8.59 6.04
N THR A 339 -2.64 -7.79 6.71
CA THR A 339 -3.12 -8.09 8.05
C THR A 339 -4.58 -8.48 7.97
N ILE A 340 -4.92 -9.66 8.51
CA ILE A 340 -6.28 -10.21 8.53
C ILE A 340 -6.77 -10.30 9.97
N GLU A 341 -8.01 -9.91 10.20
CA GLU A 341 -8.74 -10.14 11.45
C GLU A 341 -10.22 -10.44 11.16
N GLY A 342 -10.94 -11.01 12.12
CA GLY A 342 -12.37 -11.24 11.96
C GLY A 342 -12.92 -12.46 12.70
N SER A 343 -14.02 -12.98 12.19
CA SER A 343 -14.71 -14.17 12.68
C SER A 343 -15.26 -15.02 11.54
N LEU A 344 -15.06 -16.33 11.66
CA LEU A 344 -15.61 -17.34 10.77
C LEU A 344 -16.31 -18.42 11.60
N ALA A 345 -17.36 -19.04 11.06
CA ALA A 345 -17.96 -20.21 11.67
C ALA A 345 -16.90 -21.31 11.79
N SER A 346 -16.72 -21.84 13.00
CA SER A 346 -15.63 -22.79 13.32
C SER A 346 -16.14 -24.20 13.59
N SER A 347 -17.31 -24.36 14.21
CA SER A 347 -17.93 -25.66 14.46
C SER A 347 -19.44 -25.55 14.57
N THR A 348 -20.09 -26.70 14.48
CA THR A 348 -21.53 -26.87 14.62
C THR A 348 -21.83 -28.01 15.56
N HIS A 349 -22.86 -27.86 16.39
CA HIS A 349 -23.35 -28.90 17.26
C HIS A 349 -24.87 -28.93 17.21
N LEU A 350 -25.46 -30.08 16.85
CA LEU A 350 -26.90 -30.29 16.90
C LEU A 350 -27.25 -31.10 18.14
N VAL A 351 -28.15 -30.58 18.97
CA VAL A 351 -28.72 -31.26 20.15
C VAL A 351 -30.19 -31.52 19.89
N ILE A 352 -30.71 -32.69 20.27
CA ILE A 352 -32.15 -32.93 20.39
C ILE A 352 -32.51 -33.26 21.83
N GLU A 353 -33.44 -32.49 22.39
CA GLU A 353 -34.05 -32.74 23.69
C GLU A 353 -35.45 -33.30 23.45
N THR A 354 -35.81 -34.39 24.13
CA THR A 354 -37.08 -35.10 23.88
C THR A 354 -37.84 -35.35 25.17
N THR A 355 -39.17 -35.19 25.12
CA THR A 355 -40.10 -35.52 26.20
C THR A 355 -41.14 -36.52 25.68
N PRO A 356 -41.41 -37.64 26.36
CA PRO A 356 -42.46 -38.58 25.97
C PRO A 356 -43.83 -37.92 25.84
N LEU A 357 -44.65 -38.40 24.90
CA LEU A 357 -46.04 -37.92 24.68
C LEU A 357 -47.04 -38.42 25.72
#